data_AF-A0A428PDJ5-F1
#
_entry.id   AF-A0A428PDJ5-F1
#
_cell.length_a   1.000
_cell.length_b   1.000
_cell.length_c   1.000
_cell.angle_alpha   90.00
_cell.angle_beta   90.00
_cell.angle_gamma   90.00
#
_symmetry.space_group_name_H-M   'P 1'
#
loop_
_entity.id
_entity.type
_entity.pdbx_description
1 polymer ?
#
loop_
_entity_poly.entity_id
_entity_poly.type
_entity_poly.pdbx_seq_one_letter_code
_entity_poly.pdbx_strand_id
1 'polypeptide(L)'
;MASNALMLEKATLEDVPALTELWYAGFTDPGVRHLWPDTPGVRKWWDEANREDLANKTYQHYIKVIDPSSKDHQGRPRIAAFAKWDTATQEERGPRYPAWNPDMPLQAIEDFIRSLENSRQEVMAGKTKHYYLDTLVTHPEYQRRGAGSMLMKWGCDLADENGAELYVDASKDGSFLYRKFGFIEKTLEGEPAAGIIPMARACIEKSRSGGRMDRALA
;
A
#
# COMPACT_ATOMS: atom_id res chain seq x y z
N MET A 1 0.69 29.12 -18.13
CA MET A 1 0.24 28.69 -16.78
C MET A 1 1.05 27.45 -16.47
N ALA A 2 1.99 27.51 -15.52
CA ALA A 2 2.74 26.31 -15.13
C ALA A 2 1.71 25.29 -14.61
N SER A 3 1.70 24.08 -15.17
CA SER A 3 0.93 22.99 -14.59
C SER A 3 1.50 22.76 -13.19
N ASN A 4 0.70 23.00 -12.14
CA ASN A 4 1.08 22.66 -10.76
C ASN A 4 1.13 21.12 -10.64
N ALA A 5 2.27 20.56 -11.03
CA ALA A 5 2.50 19.13 -11.05
C ALA A 5 2.64 18.64 -9.61
N LEU A 6 1.90 17.58 -9.28
CA LEU A 6 2.13 16.81 -8.07
C LEU A 6 3.51 16.15 -8.14
N MET A 7 4.18 16.01 -6.99
CA MET A 7 5.54 15.45 -6.91
C MET A 7 5.57 14.21 -6.03
N LEU A 8 6.27 13.16 -6.47
CA LEU A 8 6.47 11.93 -5.72
C LEU A 8 7.72 12.04 -4.83
N GLU A 9 7.60 11.67 -3.55
CA GLU A 9 8.70 11.71 -2.58
C GLU A 9 8.64 10.49 -1.64
N LYS A 10 9.75 10.18 -0.97
CA LYS A 10 9.72 9.29 0.20
C LYS A 10 9.19 10.06 1.40
N ALA A 11 8.38 9.41 2.24
CA ALA A 11 7.98 9.99 3.52
C ALA A 11 9.13 9.95 4.53
N THR A 12 9.11 10.88 5.47
CA THR A 12 10.06 11.02 6.58
C THR A 12 9.32 10.94 7.91
N LEU A 13 10.07 10.86 9.02
CA LEU A 13 9.50 10.87 10.37
C LEU A 13 8.71 12.15 10.70
N GLU A 14 8.97 13.25 10.00
CA GLU A 14 8.23 14.51 10.15
C GLU A 14 6.87 14.49 9.45
N ASP A 15 6.66 13.58 8.50
CA ASP A 15 5.40 13.46 7.77
C ASP A 15 4.35 12.69 8.57
N VAL A 16 4.75 11.88 9.55
CA VAL A 16 3.88 10.92 10.24
C VAL A 16 2.54 11.51 10.70
N PRO A 17 2.49 12.66 11.42
CA PRO A 17 1.20 13.22 11.81
C PRO A 17 0.30 13.52 10.61
N ALA A 18 0.85 14.04 9.51
CA ALA A 18 0.10 14.33 8.29
C ALA A 18 -0.35 13.05 7.55
N LEU A 19 0.41 11.96 7.64
CA LEU A 19 0.00 10.65 7.11
C LEU A 19 -1.22 10.11 7.88
N THR A 20 -1.21 10.22 9.21
CA THR A 20 -2.34 9.82 10.06
C THR A 20 -3.58 10.66 9.76
N GLU A 21 -3.44 11.99 9.67
CA GLU A 21 -4.57 12.86 9.27
C GLU A 21 -5.13 12.48 7.89
N LEU A 22 -4.25 12.22 6.93
CA LEU A 22 -4.63 11.83 5.57
C LEU A 22 -5.30 10.44 5.54
N TRP A 23 -4.85 9.49 6.36
CA TRP A 23 -5.50 8.19 6.49
C TRP A 23 -6.95 8.36 6.91
N TYR A 24 -7.22 9.14 7.96
CA TYR A 24 -8.59 9.43 8.38
C TYR A 24 -9.37 10.23 7.32
N ALA A 25 -8.76 11.21 6.66
CA ALA A 25 -9.43 11.99 5.61
C ALA A 25 -9.89 11.12 4.42
N GLY A 26 -9.17 10.03 4.11
CA GLY A 26 -9.49 9.16 2.98
C GLY A 26 -10.24 7.88 3.31
N PHE A 27 -10.09 7.32 4.51
CA PHE A 27 -10.80 6.12 4.95
C PHE A 27 -12.01 6.49 5.81
N THR A 28 -13.12 6.81 5.16
CA THR A 28 -14.37 7.24 5.85
C THR A 28 -15.46 6.17 5.90
N ASP A 29 -15.20 4.97 5.37
CA ASP A 29 -16.15 3.86 5.42
C ASP A 29 -16.51 3.50 6.88
N PRO A 30 -17.80 3.33 7.23
CA PRO A 30 -18.20 3.03 8.60
C PRO A 30 -17.59 1.76 9.18
N GLY A 31 -17.37 0.71 8.37
CA GLY A 31 -16.71 -0.52 8.80
C GLY A 31 -15.25 -0.28 9.15
N VAL A 32 -14.53 0.45 8.30
CA VAL A 32 -13.13 0.85 8.56
C VAL A 32 -13.04 1.75 9.80
N ARG A 33 -13.95 2.72 9.94
CA ARG A 33 -14.00 3.62 11.12
C ARG A 33 -14.44 2.93 12.40
N HIS A 34 -15.14 1.80 12.32
CA HIS A 34 -15.42 0.98 13.48
C HIS A 34 -14.16 0.25 13.97
N LEU A 35 -13.36 -0.31 13.05
CA LEU A 35 -12.13 -1.04 13.37
C LEU A 35 -11.00 -0.10 13.85
N TRP A 36 -10.84 1.05 13.21
CA TRP A 36 -9.92 2.11 13.61
C TRP A 36 -10.70 3.39 13.95
N PRO A 37 -11.25 3.49 15.16
CA PRO A 37 -12.01 4.66 15.58
C PRO A 37 -11.11 5.88 15.70
N ASP A 38 -11.67 7.03 15.37
CA ASP A 38 -10.96 8.31 15.32
C ASP A 38 -10.85 8.94 16.71
N THR A 39 -10.11 8.27 17.60
CA THR A 39 -9.82 8.73 18.97
C THR A 39 -8.39 9.25 19.07
N PRO A 40 -8.09 10.10 20.07
CA PRO A 40 -6.71 10.49 20.36
C PRO A 40 -5.78 9.29 20.61
N GLY A 41 -6.29 8.23 21.26
CA GLY A 41 -5.54 7.01 21.54
C GLY A 41 -5.14 6.26 20.27
N VAL A 42 -6.08 6.09 19.32
CA VAL A 42 -5.81 5.42 18.05
C VAL A 42 -4.95 6.28 17.12
N ARG A 43 -5.13 7.60 17.11
CA ARG A 43 -4.23 8.51 16.36
C ARG A 43 -2.79 8.40 16.84
N LYS A 44 -2.58 8.41 18.16
CA LYS A 44 -1.26 8.20 18.76
C LYS A 44 -0.69 6.83 18.39
N TRP A 45 -1.50 5.79 18.43
CA TRP A 45 -1.10 4.44 18.02
C TRP A 45 -0.66 4.39 16.55
N TRP A 46 -1.38 5.04 15.64
CA TRP A 46 -0.99 5.15 14.23
C TRP A 46 0.34 5.89 14.06
N ASP A 47 0.54 6.99 14.78
CA ASP A 47 1.78 7.75 14.75
C ASP A 47 2.96 6.90 15.24
N GLU A 48 2.80 6.18 16.35
CA GLU A 48 3.84 5.30 16.90
C GLU A 48 4.16 4.14 15.96
N ALA A 49 3.14 3.47 15.41
CA ALA A 49 3.31 2.38 14.44
C ALA A 49 4.05 2.86 13.19
N ASN A 50 3.63 3.98 12.59
CA ASN A 50 4.27 4.52 11.39
C ASN A 50 5.69 5.04 11.66
N ARG A 51 5.98 5.59 12.86
CA ARG A 51 7.35 5.97 13.26
C ARG A 51 8.26 4.77 13.38
N GLU A 52 7.79 3.71 14.04
CA GLU A 52 8.54 2.46 14.20
C GLU A 52 8.85 1.85 12.82
N ASP A 53 7.84 1.79 11.95
CA ASP A 53 7.99 1.28 10.58
C ASP A 53 9.04 2.08 9.79
N LEU A 54 8.94 3.42 9.78
CA LEU A 54 9.89 4.30 9.09
C LEU A 54 11.31 4.25 9.66
N ALA A 55 11.46 4.05 10.97
CA ALA A 55 12.76 4.03 11.63
C ALA A 55 13.48 2.70 11.47
N ASN A 56 12.73 1.58 11.56
CA ASN A 56 13.33 0.28 11.83
C ASN A 56 13.01 -0.80 10.77
N LYS A 57 11.99 -0.60 9.92
CA LYS A 57 11.58 -1.59 8.91
C LYS A 57 12.00 -1.17 7.50
N THR A 58 13.23 -1.51 7.13
CA THR A 58 13.82 -1.15 5.82
C THR A 58 13.07 -1.72 4.61
N TYR A 59 12.29 -2.78 4.82
CA TYR A 59 11.44 -3.40 3.79
C TYR A 59 10.09 -2.69 3.60
N GLN A 60 9.72 -1.75 4.49
CA GLN A 60 8.53 -0.94 4.35
C GLN A 60 8.85 0.41 3.72
N HIS A 61 8.14 0.73 2.65
CA HIS A 61 8.35 1.93 1.87
C HIS A 61 7.10 2.80 1.89
N TYR A 62 7.22 3.92 2.59
CA TYR A 62 6.21 4.97 2.61
C TYR A 62 6.55 5.99 1.53
N ILE A 63 5.74 6.01 0.47
CA ILE A 63 5.87 6.95 -0.63
C ILE A 63 4.71 7.92 -0.57
N LYS A 64 5.00 9.21 -0.68
CA LYS A 64 4.01 10.28 -0.65
C LYS A 64 3.97 11.03 -1.97
N VAL A 65 2.83 11.64 -2.24
CA VAL A 65 2.66 12.62 -3.31
C VAL A 65 2.36 13.96 -2.65
N ILE A 66 3.14 14.99 -2.95
CA ILE A 66 2.94 16.34 -2.44
C ILE A 66 2.39 17.27 -3.53
N ASP A 67 1.68 18.30 -3.09
CA ASP A 67 1.33 19.47 -3.90
C ASP A 67 2.20 20.66 -3.48
N PRO A 68 3.23 21.04 -4.26
CA PRO A 68 4.10 22.15 -3.91
C PRO A 68 3.38 23.51 -3.95
N SER A 69 2.22 23.58 -4.62
CA SER A 69 1.44 24.82 -4.76
C SER A 69 0.48 25.10 -3.60
N SER A 70 0.33 24.16 -2.67
CA SER A 70 -0.51 24.31 -1.48
C SER A 70 0.29 24.00 -0.21
N LYS A 71 -0.04 24.67 0.89
CA LYS A 71 0.64 24.51 2.17
C LYS A 71 -0.27 23.95 3.24
N ASP A 72 0.28 23.11 4.12
CA ASP A 72 -0.35 22.69 5.37
C ASP A 72 -0.31 23.82 6.42
N HIS A 73 -0.87 23.57 7.60
CA HIS A 73 -0.86 24.55 8.71
C HIS A 73 0.54 24.86 9.26
N GLN A 74 1.56 24.08 8.89
CA GLN A 74 2.98 24.31 9.23
C GLN A 74 3.74 25.02 8.10
N GLY A 75 3.08 25.39 7.00
CA GLY A 75 3.72 26.03 5.85
C GLY A 75 4.50 25.07 4.94
N ARG A 76 4.35 23.75 5.12
CA ARG A 76 4.99 22.72 4.29
C ARG A 76 4.08 22.34 3.11
N PRO A 77 4.61 21.87 1.97
CA PRO A 77 3.77 21.33 0.89
C PRO A 77 2.75 20.32 1.40
N ARG A 78 1.48 20.44 1.00
CA ARG A 78 0.44 19.48 1.42
C ARG A 78 0.73 18.10 0.87
N ILE A 79 0.55 17.07 1.68
CA ILE A 79 0.54 15.68 1.22
C ILE A 79 -0.82 15.39 0.60
N ALA A 80 -0.83 15.14 -0.70
CA ALA A 80 -2.03 14.83 -1.49
C ALA A 80 -2.44 13.36 -1.39
N ALA A 81 -1.46 12.46 -1.28
CA ALA A 81 -1.67 11.01 -1.20
C ALA A 81 -0.45 10.33 -0.57
N PHE A 82 -0.61 9.13 -0.03
CA PHE A 82 0.52 8.26 0.29
C PHE A 82 0.19 6.78 0.07
N ALA A 83 1.23 5.99 -0.08
CA ALA A 83 1.17 4.54 -0.09
C ALA A 83 2.22 3.95 0.85
N LYS A 84 1.87 2.82 1.48
CA LYS A 84 2.75 1.95 2.25
C LYS A 84 2.91 0.64 1.48
N TRP A 85 4.11 0.39 0.97
CA TRP A 85 4.49 -0.84 0.31
C TRP A 85 5.35 -1.70 1.24
N ASP A 86 5.07 -3.00 1.27
CA ASP A 86 5.89 -3.99 1.99
C ASP A 86 6.61 -4.87 0.96
N THR A 87 7.94 -4.94 1.06
CA THR A 87 8.79 -5.74 0.17
C THR A 87 9.26 -7.06 0.78
N ALA A 88 8.92 -7.31 2.04
CA ALA A 88 9.16 -8.56 2.73
C ALA A 88 7.93 -9.49 2.60
N THR A 89 8.20 -10.79 2.59
CA THR A 89 7.15 -11.79 2.74
C THR A 89 6.56 -11.73 4.15
N GLN A 90 5.38 -12.33 4.34
CA GLN A 90 4.74 -12.37 5.64
C GLN A 90 5.61 -13.09 6.70
N GLU A 91 6.35 -14.12 6.29
CA GLU A 91 7.27 -14.85 7.16
C GLU A 91 8.44 -13.95 7.63
N GLU A 92 9.02 -13.16 6.73
CA GLU A 92 10.15 -12.27 7.04
C GLU A 92 9.76 -11.07 7.90
N ARG A 93 8.57 -10.48 7.67
CA ARG A 93 8.15 -9.23 8.33
C ARG A 93 7.57 -9.43 9.72
N GLY A 94 7.05 -10.61 10.04
CA GLY A 94 6.31 -10.88 11.28
C GLY A 94 4.94 -10.19 11.32
N PRO A 95 4.42 -9.83 12.52
CA PRO A 95 3.11 -9.21 12.66
C PRO A 95 2.97 -7.91 11.85
N ARG A 96 1.80 -7.71 11.23
CA ARG A 96 1.52 -6.51 10.40
C ARG A 96 1.45 -5.22 11.21
N TYR A 97 0.88 -5.31 12.40
CA TYR A 97 0.66 -4.19 13.28
C TYR A 97 1.24 -4.50 14.67
N PRO A 98 1.62 -3.47 15.45
CA PRO A 98 1.90 -3.64 16.86
C PRO A 98 0.61 -4.01 17.62
N ALA A 99 0.74 -4.28 18.92
CA ALA A 99 -0.42 -4.54 19.78
C ALA A 99 -1.46 -3.42 19.67
N TRP A 100 -2.72 -3.80 19.53
CA TRP A 100 -3.85 -2.88 19.32
C TRP A 100 -4.08 -1.95 20.52
N ASN A 101 -4.57 -0.74 20.24
CA ASN A 101 -4.97 0.20 21.28
C ASN A 101 -6.30 -0.24 21.93
N PRO A 102 -6.49 -0.11 23.26
CA PRO A 102 -7.74 -0.45 23.95
C PRO A 102 -9.00 0.27 23.45
N ASP A 103 -8.85 1.41 22.77
CA ASP A 103 -9.96 2.15 22.14
C ASP A 103 -10.51 1.43 20.89
N MET A 104 -9.81 0.42 20.36
CA MET A 104 -10.23 -0.37 19.20
C MET A 104 -11.08 -1.58 19.62
N PRO A 105 -11.95 -2.09 18.73
CA PRO A 105 -12.68 -3.34 18.97
C PRO A 105 -11.74 -4.55 18.80
N LEU A 106 -10.95 -4.85 19.84
CA LEU A 106 -9.79 -5.76 19.80
C LEU A 106 -10.05 -7.10 19.08
N GLN A 107 -11.16 -7.79 19.38
CA GLN A 107 -11.48 -9.06 18.73
C GLN A 107 -11.81 -8.88 17.25
N ALA A 108 -12.61 -7.86 16.92
CA ALA A 108 -13.06 -7.63 15.55
C ALA A 108 -11.90 -7.21 14.63
N ILE A 109 -10.99 -6.36 15.11
CA ILE A 109 -9.82 -5.94 14.34
C ILE A 109 -8.83 -7.10 14.16
N GLU A 110 -8.65 -7.94 15.19
CA GLU A 110 -7.80 -9.13 15.11
C GLU A 110 -8.34 -10.14 14.08
N ASP A 111 -9.65 -10.42 14.10
CA ASP A 111 -10.30 -11.33 13.15
C ASP A 111 -10.25 -10.77 11.72
N PHE A 112 -10.46 -9.47 11.57
CA PHE A 112 -10.37 -8.80 10.27
C PHE A 112 -8.96 -8.91 9.68
N ILE A 113 -7.92 -8.53 10.44
CA ILE A 113 -6.53 -8.61 9.97
C ILE A 113 -6.13 -10.05 9.68
N ARG A 114 -6.52 -11.00 10.53
CA ARG A 114 -6.29 -12.43 10.28
C ARG A 114 -6.90 -12.91 8.96
N SER A 115 -8.11 -12.47 8.64
CA SER A 115 -8.76 -12.79 7.36
C SER A 115 -7.97 -12.26 6.15
N LEU A 116 -7.46 -11.02 6.24
CA LEU A 116 -6.62 -10.44 5.18
C LEU A 116 -5.30 -11.20 5.01
N GLU A 117 -4.65 -11.54 6.12
CA GLU A 117 -3.41 -12.31 6.09
C GLU A 117 -3.60 -13.70 5.50
N ASN A 118 -4.68 -14.40 5.87
CA ASN A 118 -5.00 -15.72 5.30
C ASN A 118 -5.27 -15.63 3.78
N SER A 119 -6.01 -14.61 3.35
CA SER A 119 -6.27 -14.36 1.92
C SER A 119 -4.97 -14.15 1.15
N ARG A 120 -4.05 -13.36 1.72
CA ARG A 120 -2.72 -13.14 1.14
C ARG A 120 -1.92 -14.44 1.07
N GLN A 121 -1.91 -15.25 2.13
CA GLN A 121 -1.21 -16.54 2.14
C GLN A 121 -1.73 -17.49 1.07
N GLU A 122 -3.05 -17.60 0.95
CA GLU A 122 -3.69 -18.48 -0.04
C GLU A 122 -3.35 -18.04 -1.48
N VAL A 123 -3.53 -16.75 -1.78
CA VAL A 123 -3.28 -16.22 -3.13
C VAL A 123 -1.81 -16.28 -3.52
N MET A 124 -0.91 -16.04 -2.56
CA MET A 124 0.53 -16.01 -2.79
C MET A 124 1.22 -17.36 -2.47
N ALA A 125 0.45 -18.42 -2.23
CA ALA A 125 1.00 -19.75 -1.96
C ALA A 125 1.88 -20.23 -3.11
N GLY A 126 3.08 -20.72 -2.79
CA GLY A 126 4.08 -21.16 -3.77
C GLY A 126 4.80 -20.02 -4.52
N LYS A 127 4.53 -18.75 -4.17
CA LYS A 127 5.21 -17.58 -4.76
C LYS A 127 6.36 -17.17 -3.87
N THR A 128 7.58 -17.31 -4.38
CA THR A 128 8.81 -17.12 -3.60
C THR A 128 9.15 -15.66 -3.31
N LYS A 129 8.62 -14.70 -4.07
CA LYS A 129 8.85 -13.28 -3.86
C LYS A 129 7.63 -12.45 -4.27
N HIS A 130 7.04 -11.74 -3.33
CA HIS A 130 5.93 -10.84 -3.61
C HIS A 130 5.91 -9.60 -2.73
N TYR A 131 5.44 -8.49 -3.28
CA TYR A 131 5.27 -7.23 -2.58
C TYR A 131 3.80 -6.97 -2.31
N TYR A 132 3.53 -6.22 -1.24
CA TYR A 132 2.19 -5.93 -0.78
C TYR A 132 1.94 -4.44 -0.67
N LEU A 133 0.82 -3.99 -1.23
CA LEU A 133 0.30 -2.67 -0.97
C LEU A 133 -0.57 -2.71 0.29
N ASP A 134 0.01 -2.31 1.42
CA ASP A 134 -0.69 -2.28 2.71
C ASP A 134 -1.74 -1.17 2.74
N THR A 135 -1.35 0.02 2.31
CA THR A 135 -2.19 1.22 2.34
C THR A 135 -1.95 2.02 1.07
N LEU A 136 -3.02 2.50 0.44
CA LEU A 136 -2.98 3.58 -0.55
C LEU A 136 -4.17 4.49 -0.30
N VAL A 137 -3.87 5.77 -0.05
CA VAL A 137 -4.91 6.76 0.23
C VAL A 137 -4.61 8.06 -0.50
N THR A 138 -5.65 8.68 -1.03
CA THR A 138 -5.60 10.00 -1.66
C THR A 138 -6.61 10.90 -0.96
N HIS A 139 -6.18 12.10 -0.57
CA HIS A 139 -7.03 13.09 0.06
C HIS A 139 -8.22 13.39 -0.87
N PRO A 140 -9.46 13.56 -0.36
CA PRO A 140 -10.63 13.80 -1.21
C PRO A 140 -10.46 14.93 -2.24
N GLU A 141 -9.88 16.07 -1.83
CA GLU A 141 -9.57 17.22 -2.70
C GLU A 141 -8.52 16.95 -3.80
N TYR A 142 -7.79 15.84 -3.69
CA TYR A 142 -6.71 15.45 -4.59
C TYR A 142 -7.04 14.22 -5.44
N GLN A 143 -8.23 13.65 -5.28
CA GLN A 143 -8.68 12.50 -6.07
C GLN A 143 -8.79 12.85 -7.55
N ARG A 144 -8.67 11.83 -8.41
CA ARG A 144 -8.76 11.94 -9.89
C ARG A 144 -7.73 12.89 -10.52
N ARG A 145 -6.67 13.27 -9.79
CA ARG A 145 -5.54 14.09 -10.29
C ARG A 145 -4.24 13.29 -10.55
N GLY A 146 -4.34 11.96 -10.53
CA GLY A 146 -3.21 11.06 -10.84
C GLY A 146 -2.32 10.66 -9.65
N ALA A 147 -2.55 11.19 -8.44
CA ALA A 147 -1.72 10.89 -7.26
C ALA A 147 -1.63 9.37 -6.95
N GLY A 148 -2.78 8.68 -6.89
CA GLY A 148 -2.80 7.23 -6.69
C GLY A 148 -2.07 6.44 -7.80
N SER A 149 -2.15 6.90 -9.06
CA SER A 149 -1.41 6.27 -10.15
C SER A 149 0.11 6.45 -10.02
N MET A 150 0.58 7.60 -9.52
CA MET A 150 2.01 7.81 -9.27
C MET A 150 2.54 6.84 -8.20
N LEU A 151 1.77 6.66 -7.12
CA LEU A 151 2.09 5.72 -6.03
C LEU A 151 2.09 4.27 -6.50
N MET A 152 1.10 3.88 -7.32
CA MET A 152 1.03 2.55 -7.91
C MET A 152 2.21 2.27 -8.84
N LYS A 153 2.54 3.23 -9.71
CA LYS A 153 3.65 3.10 -10.64
C LYS A 153 4.96 2.83 -9.90
N TRP A 154 5.23 3.58 -8.83
CA TRP A 154 6.44 3.39 -8.03
C TRP A 154 6.60 1.96 -7.52
N GLY A 155 5.55 1.39 -6.91
CA GLY A 155 5.60 0.03 -6.37
C GLY A 155 5.65 -1.05 -7.45
N CYS A 156 4.93 -0.85 -8.57
CA CYS A 156 4.96 -1.77 -9.70
C CYS A 156 6.33 -1.80 -10.38
N ASP A 157 6.93 -0.64 -10.63
CA ASP A 157 8.28 -0.54 -11.21
C ASP A 157 9.30 -1.26 -10.31
N LEU A 158 9.26 -1.02 -8.99
CA LEU A 158 10.15 -1.67 -8.04
C LEU A 158 9.98 -3.20 -8.03
N ALA A 159 8.73 -3.69 -8.09
CA ALA A 159 8.45 -5.13 -8.15
C ALA A 159 8.96 -5.75 -9.46
N ASP A 160 8.72 -5.09 -10.59
CA ASP A 160 9.15 -5.56 -11.91
C ASP A 160 10.68 -5.59 -12.05
N GLU A 161 11.37 -4.60 -11.47
CA GLU A 161 12.83 -4.57 -11.38
C GLU A 161 13.37 -5.76 -10.56
N ASN A 162 12.68 -6.09 -9.46
CA ASN A 162 13.10 -7.10 -8.50
C ASN A 162 12.57 -8.51 -8.78
N GLY A 163 11.81 -8.68 -9.87
CA GLY A 163 11.20 -9.97 -10.22
C GLY A 163 10.14 -10.44 -9.22
N ALA A 164 9.45 -9.51 -8.56
CA ALA A 164 8.46 -9.80 -7.53
C ALA A 164 7.03 -9.76 -8.09
N GLU A 165 6.18 -10.67 -7.61
CA GLU A 165 4.73 -10.54 -7.81
C GLU A 165 4.16 -9.49 -6.87
N LEU A 166 2.90 -9.08 -7.08
CA LEU A 166 2.24 -8.07 -6.25
C LEU A 166 0.89 -8.56 -5.74
N TYR A 167 0.57 -8.17 -4.51
CA TYR A 167 -0.71 -8.45 -3.85
C TYR A 167 -1.32 -7.15 -3.26
N VAL A 168 -2.64 -7.07 -3.24
CA VAL A 168 -3.39 -6.01 -2.55
C VAL A 168 -4.76 -6.51 -2.11
N ASP A 169 -5.18 -6.08 -0.92
CA ASP A 169 -6.56 -6.21 -0.43
C ASP A 169 -7.36 -4.98 -0.89
N ALA A 170 -8.06 -5.11 -2.01
CA ALA A 170 -8.69 -3.96 -2.65
C ALA A 170 -10.08 -3.67 -2.06
N SER A 171 -10.34 -2.40 -1.74
CA SER A 171 -11.71 -1.92 -1.62
C SER A 171 -12.39 -1.93 -2.99
N LYS A 172 -13.73 -1.95 -3.00
CA LYS A 172 -14.52 -1.85 -4.24
C LYS A 172 -14.10 -0.64 -5.08
N ASP A 173 -13.91 0.52 -4.45
CA ASP A 173 -13.52 1.76 -5.12
C ASP A 173 -12.06 1.75 -5.60
N GLY A 174 -11.16 1.12 -4.83
CA GLY A 174 -9.75 0.98 -5.16
C GLY A 174 -9.47 0.01 -6.30
N SER A 175 -10.31 -1.03 -6.45
CA SER A 175 -10.13 -2.10 -7.44
C SER A 175 -9.92 -1.58 -8.88
N PHE A 176 -10.64 -0.52 -9.27
CA PHE A 176 -10.52 0.09 -10.60
C PHE A 176 -9.14 0.68 -10.87
N LEU A 177 -8.47 1.23 -9.84
CA LEU A 177 -7.10 1.71 -9.98
C LEU A 177 -6.16 0.52 -10.19
N TYR A 178 -6.26 -0.52 -9.36
CA TYR A 178 -5.35 -1.67 -9.41
C TYR A 178 -5.46 -2.44 -10.73
N ARG A 179 -6.68 -2.60 -11.28
CA ARG A 179 -6.87 -3.21 -12.62
C ARG A 179 -6.09 -2.50 -13.72
N LYS A 180 -5.97 -1.16 -13.67
CA LYS A 180 -5.17 -0.39 -14.65
C LYS A 180 -3.68 -0.72 -14.60
N PHE A 181 -3.20 -1.23 -13.47
CA PHE A 181 -1.82 -1.67 -13.29
C PHE A 181 -1.66 -3.19 -13.53
N GLY A 182 -2.69 -3.88 -14.01
CA GLY A 182 -2.63 -5.30 -14.35
C GLY A 182 -2.92 -6.26 -13.19
N PHE A 183 -3.47 -5.75 -12.09
CA PHE A 183 -3.98 -6.61 -11.02
C PHE A 183 -5.27 -7.29 -11.45
N ILE A 184 -5.41 -8.56 -11.09
CA ILE A 184 -6.57 -9.40 -11.37
C ILE A 184 -7.13 -9.87 -10.03
N GLU A 185 -8.46 -9.83 -9.91
CA GLU A 185 -9.19 -10.36 -8.75
C GLU A 185 -8.94 -11.86 -8.59
N LYS A 186 -8.86 -12.30 -7.34
CA LYS A 186 -8.63 -13.70 -6.98
C LYS A 186 -9.84 -14.25 -6.28
N THR A 187 -10.16 -15.49 -6.60
CA THR A 187 -11.19 -16.26 -5.91
C THR A 187 -10.50 -17.07 -4.82
N LEU A 188 -11.06 -17.01 -3.61
CA LEU A 188 -10.61 -17.83 -2.48
C LEU A 188 -11.56 -19.00 -2.29
N GLU A 189 -11.10 -20.06 -1.62
CA GLU A 189 -11.94 -21.18 -1.21
C GLU A 189 -12.95 -20.79 -0.11
N GLY A 190 -12.68 -19.71 0.64
CA GLY A 190 -13.57 -19.13 1.65
C GLY A 190 -14.14 -17.76 1.27
N GLU A 191 -14.98 -17.19 2.16
CA GLU A 191 -15.43 -15.80 2.00
C GLU A 191 -14.32 -14.83 2.46
N PRO A 192 -13.84 -13.91 1.58
CA PRO A 192 -12.95 -12.84 1.99
C PRO A 192 -13.62 -11.95 3.05
N ALA A 193 -12.82 -11.15 3.75
CA ALA A 193 -13.35 -10.09 4.59
C ALA A 193 -14.37 -9.23 3.81
N ALA A 194 -15.53 -8.97 4.41
CA ALA A 194 -16.66 -8.35 3.71
C ALA A 194 -16.24 -7.02 3.05
N GLY A 195 -16.50 -6.89 1.74
CA GLY A 195 -16.17 -5.69 0.96
C GLY A 195 -14.71 -5.57 0.51
N ILE A 196 -13.88 -6.57 0.81
CA ILE A 196 -12.47 -6.64 0.38
C ILE A 196 -12.33 -7.66 -0.76
N ILE A 197 -11.61 -7.25 -1.80
CA ILE A 197 -11.36 -8.05 -3.00
C ILE A 197 -9.86 -8.35 -3.05
N PRO A 198 -9.42 -9.59 -2.83
CA PRO A 198 -8.01 -9.95 -2.98
C PRO A 198 -7.64 -9.84 -4.46
N MET A 199 -6.55 -9.12 -4.75
CA MET A 199 -6.06 -8.95 -6.11
C MET A 199 -4.56 -9.21 -6.17
N ALA A 200 -4.11 -9.84 -7.26
CA ALA A 200 -2.68 -10.03 -7.50
C ALA A 200 -2.29 -9.74 -8.95
N ARG A 201 -1.02 -9.39 -9.12
CA ARG A 201 -0.37 -9.15 -10.41
C ARG A 201 0.90 -10.01 -10.48
N ALA A 202 1.01 -10.79 -11.54
CA ALA A 202 2.21 -11.58 -11.81
C ALA A 202 3.39 -10.66 -12.18
N CYS A 203 4.60 -11.14 -11.91
CA CYS A 203 5.82 -10.48 -12.38
C CYS A 203 5.84 -10.42 -13.91
N ILE A 204 6.34 -9.32 -14.48
CA ILE A 204 6.62 -9.27 -15.91
C ILE A 204 7.83 -10.18 -16.18
N GLU A 205 7.63 -11.27 -16.92
CA GLU A 205 8.75 -12.06 -17.43
C GLU A 205 9.56 -11.20 -18.41
N LYS A 206 10.82 -10.88 -18.07
CA LYS A 206 11.76 -10.34 -19.05
C LYS A 206 11.97 -11.41 -20.11
N SER A 207 11.44 -11.19 -21.32
CA SER A 207 11.67 -12.10 -22.45
C SER A 207 13.16 -12.38 -22.56
N ARG A 208 13.57 -13.65 -22.44
CA ARG A 208 14.92 -14.10 -22.77
C ARG A 208 15.12 -13.99 -24.28
N SER A 209 15.34 -12.78 -24.79
CA SER A 209 15.76 -12.56 -26.17
C SER A 209 17.28 -12.46 -26.24
N GLY A 210 17.93 -13.44 -26.88
CA GLY A 210 19.28 -13.27 -27.43
C GLY A 210 20.33 -14.25 -26.90
N GLY A 211 20.31 -15.48 -27.39
CA GLY A 211 21.36 -16.47 -27.12
C GLY A 211 21.43 -17.59 -28.16
N ARG A 212 21.20 -17.26 -29.44
CA ARG A 212 21.59 -18.11 -30.56
C ARG A 212 22.42 -17.24 -31.49
N MET A 213 23.74 -17.36 -31.37
CA MET A 213 24.66 -17.03 -32.45
C MET A 213 25.41 -18.30 -32.81
N ASP A 214 25.31 -18.63 -34.08
CA ASP A 214 25.94 -19.74 -34.76
C ASP A 214 27.44 -19.81 -34.49
N ARG A 215 27.93 -21.04 -34.32
CA ARG A 215 29.28 -21.41 -34.76
C ARG A 215 29.19 -22.67 -35.61
N ALA A 216 28.95 -22.45 -36.89
CA ALA A 216 29.55 -23.26 -37.93
C ALA A 216 30.88 -22.61 -38.35
N LEU A 217 31.86 -23.46 -38.67
CA LEU A 217 33.19 -23.23 -39.23
C LEU A 217 34.37 -23.48 -38.26
N ALA A 218 34.77 -24.75 -38.21
CA ALA A 218 36.10 -25.21 -38.61
C ALA A 218 35.97 -26.66 -39.12
#